data_AF-A0A2K3JB93-F1
#
_entry.id   AF-A0A2K3JB93-F1
#
_cell.length_a   1.000
_cell.length_b   1.000
_cell.length_c   1.000
_cell.angle_alpha   90.00
_cell.angle_beta   90.00
_cell.angle_gamma   90.00
#
_symmetry.space_group_name_H-M   'P 1'
#
loop_
_entity.id
_entity.type
_entity.pdbx_description
1 polymer ?
#
loop_
_entity_poly.entity_id
_entity_poly.type
_entity_poly.pdbx_seq_one_letter_code
_entity_poly.pdbx_strand_id
1 'polypeptide(L)'
;NNLKDTATSLSKQTKANISRVKLLRSIIKNFDKNYSKLIDKDYNSIRKNWLSCSNIIGKRVQITDEKSVVDGLVTDVDDNGCLIVNTSKENVRVVSGDLTILL
;
A
#
# COMPACT_ATOMS: atom_id res chain seq x y z
N ASN A 1 21.95 -5.51 6.58
CA ASN A 1 20.97 -5.20 5.52
C ASN A 1 21.62 -4.43 4.39
N ASN A 2 21.63 -4.99 3.18
CA ASN A 2 22.19 -4.35 1.99
C ASN A 2 21.09 -3.54 1.27
N LEU A 3 21.12 -2.21 1.39
CA LEU A 3 20.12 -1.32 0.77
C LEU A 3 20.23 -1.28 -0.77
N LYS A 4 21.36 -1.72 -1.34
CA LYS A 4 21.58 -1.62 -2.80
C LYS A 4 20.56 -2.42 -3.61
N ASP A 5 20.04 -3.50 -3.04
CA ASP A 5 19.18 -4.45 -3.73
C ASP A 5 17.68 -4.13 -3.54
N THR A 6 17.31 -3.38 -2.49
CA THR A 6 15.91 -3.10 -2.13
C THR A 6 15.53 -1.62 -2.20
N ALA A 7 16.50 -0.70 -2.24
CA ALA A 7 16.24 0.73 -2.31
C ALA A 7 16.53 1.30 -3.70
N THR A 8 15.75 2.31 -4.08
CA THR A 8 15.95 3.06 -5.33
C THR A 8 15.70 4.56 -5.10
N SER A 9 15.95 5.38 -6.12
CA SER A 9 15.65 6.82 -6.08
C SER A 9 14.91 7.25 -7.34
N LEU A 10 14.11 8.31 -7.23
CA LEU A 10 13.43 8.90 -8.39
C LEU A 10 14.43 9.33 -9.47
N SER A 11 15.60 9.86 -9.10
CA SER A 11 16.64 10.22 -10.08
C SER A 11 17.21 8.99 -10.81
N LYS A 12 17.40 7.86 -10.11
CA LYS A 12 17.85 6.61 -10.72
C LYS A 12 16.81 6.03 -11.67
N GLN A 13 15.54 6.04 -11.27
CA GLN A 13 14.44 5.51 -12.09
C GLN A 13 14.13 6.37 -13.33
N THR A 14 14.21 7.69 -13.19
CA THR A 14 13.92 8.63 -14.29
C THR A 14 15.14 9.01 -15.12
N LYS A 15 16.35 8.63 -14.67
CA LYS A 15 17.64 9.05 -15.25
C LYS A 15 17.77 10.59 -15.37
N ALA A 16 17.12 11.34 -14.47
CA ALA A 16 17.07 12.79 -14.50
C ALA A 16 17.22 13.41 -13.11
N ASN A 17 17.66 14.68 -13.06
CA ASN A 17 17.67 15.42 -11.81
C ASN A 17 16.26 15.93 -11.48
N ILE A 18 15.77 15.62 -10.27
CA ILE A 18 14.41 15.97 -9.85
C ILE A 18 14.46 17.20 -8.95
N SER A 19 13.74 18.26 -9.35
CA SER A 19 13.55 19.42 -8.48
C SER A 19 12.73 19.04 -7.25
N ARG A 20 13.37 19.04 -6.08
CA ARG A 20 12.72 18.77 -4.79
C ARG A 20 11.53 19.70 -4.52
N VAL A 21 11.64 20.96 -4.92
CA VAL A 21 10.54 21.95 -4.77
C VAL A 21 9.35 21.57 -5.64
N LYS A 22 9.56 21.22 -6.92
CA LYS A 22 8.46 20.80 -7.80
C LYS A 22 7.83 19.48 -7.31
N LEU A 23 8.66 18.53 -6.87
CA LEU A 23 8.19 17.26 -6.31
C LEU A 23 7.32 17.48 -5.07
N LEU A 24 7.81 18.24 -4.08
CA LEU A 24 7.07 18.52 -2.85
C LEU A 24 5.74 19.22 -3.13
N ARG A 25 5.74 20.22 -4.02
CA ARG A 25 4.49 20.91 -4.44
C ARG A 25 3.49 19.93 -5.04
N SER A 26 3.95 18.97 -5.85
CA SER A 26 3.09 17.93 -6.43
C SER A 26 2.55 16.99 -5.36
N ILE A 27 3.38 16.58 -4.40
CA ILE A 27 2.96 15.74 -3.27
C ILE A 27 1.87 16.44 -2.47
N ILE A 28 2.09 17.68 -2.04
CA ILE A 28 1.11 18.46 -1.25
C ILE A 28 -0.19 18.63 -2.04
N LYS A 29 -0.13 19.03 -3.31
CA LYS A 29 -1.33 19.17 -4.15
C LYS A 29 -2.16 17.89 -4.24
N ASN A 30 -1.49 16.74 -4.40
CA ASN A 30 -2.19 15.45 -4.46
C ASN A 30 -2.68 15.01 -3.08
N PHE A 31 -1.95 15.33 -2.01
CA PHE A 31 -2.38 15.10 -0.65
C PHE A 31 -3.67 15.88 -0.36
N ASP A 32 -3.69 17.19 -0.58
CA ASP A 32 -4.86 18.07 -0.38
C ASP A 32 -6.07 17.61 -1.20
N LYS A 33 -5.85 17.19 -2.45
CA LYS A 33 -6.91 16.64 -3.31
C LYS A 33 -7.55 15.38 -2.71
N ASN A 34 -6.73 14.45 -2.21
CA ASN A 34 -7.25 13.22 -1.61
C ASN A 34 -7.84 13.48 -0.20
N TYR A 35 -7.28 14.43 0.54
CA TYR A 35 -7.81 14.86 1.82
C TYR A 35 -9.19 15.51 1.67
N SER A 36 -9.39 16.33 0.64
CA SER A 36 -10.71 16.92 0.35
C SER A 36 -11.76 15.82 0.10
N LYS A 37 -11.42 14.81 -0.72
CA LYS A 37 -12.29 13.63 -0.93
C LYS A 37 -12.60 12.89 0.37
N LEU A 38 -11.62 12.78 1.27
CA LEU A 38 -11.81 12.14 2.57
C LEU A 38 -12.82 12.92 3.43
N ILE A 39 -12.71 14.25 3.47
CA ILE A 39 -13.66 15.13 4.16
C ILE A 39 -15.07 15.03 3.55
N ASP A 40 -15.15 14.92 2.22
CA ASP A 40 -16.40 14.73 1.48
C ASP A 40 -16.96 13.29 1.58
N LYS A 41 -16.30 12.40 2.35
CA LYS A 41 -16.67 10.99 2.54
C LYS A 41 -16.65 10.14 1.25
N ASP A 42 -15.89 10.56 0.25
CA ASP A 42 -15.66 9.82 -1.01
C ASP A 42 -14.54 8.77 -0.84
N TYR A 43 -14.76 7.84 0.09
CA TYR A 43 -13.81 6.77 0.41
C TYR A 43 -13.59 5.83 -0.79
N ASN A 44 -14.65 5.57 -1.56
CA ASN A 44 -14.61 4.66 -2.71
C ASN A 44 -13.62 5.13 -3.78
N SER A 45 -13.57 6.43 -4.08
CA SER A 45 -12.60 6.95 -5.04
C SER A 45 -11.16 6.84 -4.54
N ILE A 46 -10.93 7.06 -3.24
CA ILE A 46 -9.59 6.91 -2.63
C ILE A 46 -9.17 5.44 -2.70
N ARG A 47 -10.03 4.53 -2.21
CA ARG A 47 -9.80 3.09 -2.20
C ARG A 47 -9.55 2.54 -3.60
N LYS A 48 -10.38 2.90 -4.59
CA LYS A 48 -10.23 2.46 -5.99
C LYS A 48 -8.88 2.89 -6.58
N ASN A 49 -8.49 4.16 -6.36
CA ASN A 49 -7.21 4.67 -6.86
C ASN A 49 -6.04 3.94 -6.20
N TRP A 50 -6.07 3.79 -4.88
CA TRP A 50 -5.03 3.08 -4.14
C TRP A 50 -4.91 1.60 -4.58
N LEU A 51 -6.03 0.88 -4.70
CA LEU A 51 -6.04 -0.52 -5.14
C LEU A 51 -5.39 -0.68 -6.52
N SER A 52 -5.68 0.24 -7.46
CA SER A 52 -5.11 0.22 -8.80
C SER A 52 -3.58 0.36 -8.83
N CYS A 53 -2.99 0.96 -7.80
CA CYS A 53 -1.55 1.13 -7.65
C CYS A 53 -0.88 0.06 -6.78
N SER A 54 -1.63 -0.57 -5.86
CA SER A 54 -1.08 -1.46 -4.82
C SER A 54 -0.56 -2.80 -5.36
N ASN A 55 -1.20 -3.34 -6.41
CA ASN A 55 -0.94 -4.68 -6.96
C ASN A 55 -0.89 -5.81 -5.89
N ILE A 56 -1.57 -5.63 -4.75
CA ILE A 56 -1.49 -6.53 -3.59
C ILE A 56 -2.50 -7.69 -3.67
N ILE A 57 -3.61 -7.49 -4.37
CA ILE A 57 -4.64 -8.53 -4.56
C ILE A 57 -4.05 -9.69 -5.35
N GLY A 58 -4.34 -10.92 -4.91
CA GLY A 58 -3.81 -12.15 -5.49
C GLY A 58 -2.37 -12.45 -5.11
N LYS A 59 -1.73 -11.67 -4.22
CA LYS A 59 -0.40 -11.98 -3.69
C LYS A 59 -0.50 -12.90 -2.48
N ARG A 60 0.38 -13.90 -2.42
CA ARG A 60 0.61 -14.67 -1.19
C ARG A 60 1.52 -13.85 -0.28
N VAL A 61 1.10 -13.67 0.96
CA VAL A 61 1.75 -12.76 1.91
C VAL A 61 1.90 -13.42 3.26
N GLN A 62 2.90 -12.96 4.00
CA GLN A 62 3.04 -13.14 5.44
C GLN A 62 2.87 -11.76 6.07
N ILE A 63 1.99 -11.66 7.07
CA ILE A 63 1.75 -10.44 7.81
C ILE A 63 2.06 -10.69 9.27
N THR A 64 2.97 -9.91 9.82
CA THR A 64 3.41 -10.04 11.20
C THR A 64 3.00 -8.80 11.98
N ASP A 65 2.36 -9.00 13.13
CA ASP A 65 2.22 -7.98 14.16
C ASP A 65 2.90 -8.45 15.46
N GLU A 66 2.79 -7.68 16.54
CA GLU A 66 3.45 -8.02 17.81
C GLU A 66 2.99 -9.36 18.42
N LYS A 67 1.81 -9.87 18.04
CA LYS A 67 1.15 -11.00 18.72
C LYS A 67 0.89 -12.18 17.79
N SER A 68 0.97 -11.99 16.47
CA SER A 68 0.48 -12.94 15.50
C SER A 68 1.23 -12.87 14.17
N VAL A 69 1.20 -14.00 13.47
CA VAL A 69 1.65 -14.12 12.09
C VAL A 69 0.50 -14.71 11.29
N VAL A 70 0.13 -14.04 10.19
CA VAL A 70 -0.93 -14.46 9.28
C VAL A 70 -0.32 -14.73 7.90
N ASP A 71 -0.42 -15.97 7.46
CA ASP A 71 0.02 -16.40 6.13
C ASP A 71 -1.17 -16.74 5.24
N GLY A 72 -1.21 -16.21 4.03
CA GLY A 72 -2.30 -16.53 3.10
C GLY A 72 -2.30 -15.73 1.80
N LEU A 73 -3.36 -15.89 1.03
CA LEU A 73 -3.59 -15.17 -0.22
C LEU A 73 -4.44 -13.92 0.05
N VAL A 74 -3.96 -12.75 -0.38
CA VAL A 74 -4.78 -11.53 -0.34
C VAL A 74 -5.90 -11.65 -1.37
N THR A 75 -7.14 -11.54 -0.90
CA THR A 75 -8.33 -11.65 -1.76
C THR A 75 -9.02 -10.32 -1.97
N ASP A 76 -8.97 -9.42 -0.98
CA ASP A 76 -9.55 -8.08 -1.08
C ASP A 76 -8.89 -7.14 -0.05
N VAL A 77 -9.24 -5.86 -0.13
CA VAL A 77 -9.09 -4.87 0.94
C VAL A 77 -10.47 -4.31 1.18
N ASP A 78 -11.11 -4.51 2.32
CA ASP A 78 -12.51 -4.10 2.52
C ASP A 78 -12.70 -2.56 2.52
N ASP A 79 -13.95 -2.12 2.65
CA ASP A 79 -14.33 -0.70 2.64
C ASP A 79 -13.81 0.09 3.84
N ASN A 80 -13.33 -0.60 4.89
CA ASN A 80 -12.66 0.01 6.04
C ASN A 80 -11.13 0.02 5.87
N GLY A 81 -10.61 -0.43 4.72
CA GLY A 81 -9.18 -0.50 4.44
C GLY A 81 -8.47 -1.71 5.04
N CYS A 82 -9.20 -2.71 5.54
CA CYS A 82 -8.59 -3.92 6.10
C CYS A 82 -8.32 -4.95 5.02
N LEU A 83 -7.15 -5.57 5.06
CA LEU A 83 -6.75 -6.62 4.12
C LEU A 83 -7.51 -7.91 4.44
N ILE A 84 -8.13 -8.53 3.44
CA ILE A 84 -8.82 -9.81 3.57
C ILE A 84 -7.89 -10.91 3.05
N VAL A 85 -7.42 -11.76 3.96
CA VAL A 85 -6.43 -12.80 3.70
C VAL A 85 -7.08 -14.17 3.82
N ASN A 86 -7.11 -14.92 2.72
CA ASN A 86 -7.51 -16.31 2.73
C ASN A 86 -6.34 -17.17 3.22
N THR A 87 -6.46 -17.67 4.44
CA THR A 87 -5.51 -18.60 5.05
C THR A 87 -5.91 -20.05 4.73
N SER A 88 -5.13 -21.03 5.20
CA SER A 88 -5.51 -22.45 5.07
C SER A 88 -6.74 -22.85 5.89
N LYS A 89 -7.15 -22.03 6.87
CA LYS A 89 -8.25 -22.34 7.80
C LYS A 89 -9.48 -21.49 7.50
N GLU A 90 -9.28 -20.20 7.27
CA GLU A 90 -10.36 -19.22 7.17
C GLU A 90 -9.90 -17.92 6.47
N ASN A 91 -10.87 -17.04 6.20
CA ASN A 91 -10.58 -15.67 5.82
C ASN A 91 -10.35 -14.82 7.06
N VAL A 92 -9.17 -14.23 7.17
CA VAL A 92 -8.79 -13.35 8.27
C VAL A 92 -8.80 -11.91 7.78
N ARG A 93 -9.37 -11.02 8.59
CA ARG A 93 -9.38 -9.58 8.37
C ARG A 93 -8.23 -8.93 9.14
N VAL A 94 -7.27 -8.36 8.43
CA VAL A 94 -6.07 -7.75 9.02
C VAL A 94 -6.14 -6.23 8.91
N VAL A 95 -6.08 -5.56 10.05
CA VAL A 95 -6.16 -4.09 10.15
C VAL A 95 -4.80 -3.44 9.91
N SER A 96 -3.73 -4.04 10.44
CA SER A 96 -2.38 -3.51 10.39
C SER A 96 -1.36 -4.62 10.61
N GLY A 97 -0.13 -4.41 10.14
CA GLY A 97 1.00 -5.31 10.36
C GLY A 97 2.09 -5.07 9.33
N ASP A 98 3.26 -5.66 9.56
CA ASP A 98 4.35 -5.66 8.60
C ASP A 98 4.12 -6.76 7.57
N LEU A 99 3.98 -6.35 6.30
CA LEU A 99 3.67 -7.25 5.20
C LEU A 99 4.92 -7.64 4.42
N THR A 100 5.09 -8.95 4.21
CA THR A 100 6.07 -9.53 3.29
C THR A 100 5.34 -10.26 2.17
N ILE A 101 5.67 -9.96 0.91
CA ILE A 101 5.17 -10.71 -0.24
C ILE A 101 6.03 -11.97 -0.39
N LEU A 102 5.38 -13.14 -0.40
CA LEU A 102 6.02 -14.43 -0.64
C LEU A 102 6.00 -14.70 -2.15
N LEU A 103 7.17 -15.02 -2.72
CA LEU A 103 7.34 -15.38 -4.13
C LEU A 103 6.91 -16.82 -4.39
#